data_AF-A0A6L8MG40-F1
#
_entry.id   AF-A0A6L8MG40-F1
#
_cell.length_a   1.000
_cell.length_b   1.000
_cell.length_c   1.000
_cell.angle_alpha   90.00
_cell.angle_beta   90.00
_cell.angle_gamma   90.00
#
_symmetry.space_group_name_H-M   'P 1'
#
loop_
_entity.id
_entity.type
_entity.pdbx_description
1 polymer ?
#
loop_
_entity_poly.entity_id
_entity_poly.type
_entity_poly.pdbx_seq_one_letter_code
_entity_poly.pdbx_strand_id
1 'polypeptide(L)'
;MVMPAAITVQAASLRTDHPFIGTWRIAVPDTGCSETYRVRADGTTLVFSNEEVAESTFTVSDKPDKKGFYKQTDTIAKDNGKPDCSGAITKPGRSVTSYLQFHPSGDLFVMCVEPNLERCIGPFIRVRGRPI
;
A
#
# COMPACT_ATOMS: atom_id res chain seq x y z
N MET A 1 -34.24 9.38 -21.30
CA MET A 1 -33.49 8.24 -20.73
C MET A 1 -32.37 8.82 -19.88
N VAL A 2 -32.53 8.83 -18.56
CA VAL A 2 -31.53 9.38 -17.63
C VAL A 2 -30.64 8.23 -17.20
N MET A 3 -29.34 8.28 -17.53
CA MET A 3 -28.37 7.31 -17.06
C MET A 3 -28.11 7.53 -15.56
N PRO A 4 -28.12 6.49 -14.72
CA PRO A 4 -27.77 6.65 -13.31
C PRO A 4 -26.27 6.96 -13.20
N ALA A 5 -25.94 8.02 -12.48
CA ALA A 5 -24.56 8.38 -12.15
C ALA A 5 -23.92 7.26 -11.32
N ALA A 6 -22.69 6.89 -11.67
CA ALA A 6 -21.90 5.95 -10.88
C ALA A 6 -21.62 6.58 -9.50
N ILE A 7 -22.12 5.94 -8.44
CA ILE A 7 -21.77 6.30 -7.06
C ILE A 7 -20.36 5.76 -6.82
N THR A 8 -19.35 6.62 -6.89
CA THR A 8 -18.03 6.31 -6.37
C THR A 8 -18.14 6.25 -4.85
N VAL A 9 -18.08 5.04 -4.28
CA VAL A 9 -17.94 4.83 -2.84
C VAL A 9 -16.55 5.36 -2.45
N GLN A 10 -16.49 6.61 -2.03
CA GLN A 10 -15.27 7.20 -1.52
C GLN A 10 -15.00 6.61 -0.14
N ALA A 11 -13.88 5.88 -0.01
CA ALA A 11 -13.41 5.41 1.29
C ALA A 11 -13.27 6.63 2.22
N ALA A 12 -13.74 6.50 3.47
CA ALA A 12 -13.60 7.56 4.45
C ALA A 12 -12.11 7.93 4.58
N SER A 13 -11.80 9.24 4.53
CA SER A 13 -10.42 9.70 4.64
C SER A 13 -9.83 9.27 5.98
N LEU A 14 -8.63 8.70 5.94
CA LEU A 14 -7.90 8.32 7.13
C LEU A 14 -7.62 9.56 7.99
N ARG A 15 -7.52 9.35 9.31
CA ARG A 15 -6.95 10.36 10.20
C ARG A 15 -5.56 10.77 9.69
N THR A 16 -5.24 12.05 9.69
CA THR A 16 -4.03 12.59 9.07
C THR A 16 -2.74 12.13 9.74
N ASP A 17 -2.82 11.68 10.98
CA ASP A 17 -1.74 11.12 11.79
C ASP A 17 -1.67 9.58 11.73
N HIS A 18 -2.44 8.92 10.85
CA HIS A 18 -2.40 7.46 10.72
C HIS A 18 -0.98 7.02 10.29
N PRO A 19 -0.36 6.03 10.97
CA PRO A 19 1.06 5.71 10.76
C PRO A 19 1.36 5.29 9.34
N PHE A 20 0.41 4.69 8.62
CA PHE A 20 0.57 4.28 7.22
C PHE A 20 0.74 5.44 6.22
N ILE A 21 0.23 6.64 6.53
CA ILE A 21 0.32 7.80 5.62
C ILE A 21 1.79 8.22 5.48
N GLY A 22 2.22 8.47 4.24
CA GLY A 22 3.58 8.91 3.92
C GLY A 22 4.15 8.22 2.69
N THR A 23 5.47 8.37 2.51
CA THR A 23 6.21 7.66 1.47
C THR A 23 7.07 6.57 2.10
N TRP A 24 7.00 5.37 1.52
CA TRP A 24 7.66 4.18 2.00
C TRP A 24 8.45 3.53 0.88
N ARG A 25 9.59 2.93 1.21
CA ARG A 25 10.41 2.19 0.26
C ARG A 25 10.73 0.81 0.79
N ILE A 26 10.65 -0.20 -0.06
CA ILE A 26 11.05 -1.58 0.24
C ILE A 26 12.07 -2.04 -0.80
N ALA A 27 13.09 -2.77 -0.37
CA ALA A 27 13.97 -3.51 -1.28
C ALA A 27 13.33 -4.87 -1.57
N VAL A 28 13.18 -5.23 -2.84
CA VAL A 28 12.59 -6.52 -3.23
C VAL A 28 13.69 -7.59 -3.14
N PRO A 29 13.50 -8.65 -2.35
CA PRO A 29 14.52 -9.69 -2.17
C PRO A 29 15.01 -10.25 -3.52
N ASP A 30 16.31 -10.52 -3.61
CA ASP A 30 16.96 -11.17 -4.76
C ASP A 30 16.88 -10.46 -6.13
N THR A 31 16.35 -9.23 -6.19
CA THR A 31 16.19 -8.49 -7.47
C THR A 31 17.13 -7.28 -7.60
N GLY A 32 17.71 -6.79 -6.50
CA GLY A 32 18.42 -5.50 -6.46
C GLY A 32 17.52 -4.28 -6.72
N CYS A 33 16.21 -4.49 -6.90
CA CYS A 33 15.20 -3.49 -7.17
C CYS A 33 14.58 -2.95 -5.87
N SER A 34 13.97 -1.78 -5.93
CA SER A 34 13.22 -1.21 -4.81
C SER A 34 11.90 -0.65 -5.30
N GLU A 35 10.88 -0.81 -4.47
CA GLU A 35 9.55 -0.26 -4.71
C GLU A 35 9.31 0.93 -3.82
N THR A 36 8.61 1.93 -4.32
CA THR A 36 8.21 3.12 -3.57
C THR A 36 6.70 3.27 -3.54
N TYR A 37 6.15 3.35 -2.34
CA TYR A 37 4.73 3.51 -2.08
C TYR A 37 4.48 4.92 -1.56
N ARG A 38 3.65 5.69 -2.26
CA ARG A 38 3.11 6.98 -1.79
C ARG A 38 1.69 6.75 -1.31
N VAL A 39 1.49 6.74 0.01
CA VAL A 39 0.21 6.48 0.67
C VAL A 39 -0.41 7.80 1.10
N ARG A 40 -1.60 8.10 0.57
CA ARG A 40 -2.33 9.35 0.84
C ARG A 40 -3.46 9.12 1.84
N ALA A 41 -3.81 10.18 2.57
CA ALA A 41 -4.89 10.16 3.56
C ALA A 41 -6.28 9.97 2.94
N ASP A 42 -6.42 10.21 1.64
CA ASP A 42 -7.68 10.06 0.88
C ASP A 42 -8.02 8.60 0.51
N GLY A 43 -7.21 7.63 0.96
CA GLY A 43 -7.41 6.22 0.65
C GLY A 43 -6.84 5.80 -0.71
N THR A 44 -5.91 6.56 -1.28
CA THR A 44 -5.20 6.19 -2.51
C THR A 44 -3.72 5.89 -2.28
N THR A 45 -3.17 4.99 -3.09
CA THR A 45 -1.72 4.77 -3.20
C THR A 45 -1.23 5.01 -4.62
N LEU A 46 0.02 5.43 -4.74
CA LEU A 46 0.77 5.42 -5.99
C LEU A 46 2.06 4.64 -5.76
N VAL A 47 2.22 3.54 -6.48
CA VAL A 47 3.35 2.61 -6.35
C VAL A 47 4.22 2.70 -7.60
N PHE A 48 5.53 2.74 -7.37
CA PHE A 48 6.56 2.63 -8.40
C PHE A 48 7.36 1.36 -8.13
N SER A 49 7.40 0.43 -9.06
CA SER A 49 8.14 -0.84 -8.96
C SER A 49 8.83 -1.12 -10.30
N ASN A 50 10.14 -0.92 -10.38
CA ASN A 50 10.87 -0.96 -11.66
C ASN A 50 10.25 -0.02 -12.73
N GLU A 51 9.66 -0.57 -13.80
CA GLU A 51 8.95 0.18 -14.86
C GLU A 51 7.46 0.34 -14.56
N GLU A 52 6.92 -0.43 -13.61
CA GLU A 52 5.53 -0.40 -13.21
C GLU A 52 5.20 0.91 -12.48
N VAL A 53 4.05 1.48 -12.84
CA VAL A 53 3.40 2.57 -12.11
C VAL A 53 1.94 2.19 -11.90
N ALA A 54 1.58 1.91 -10.65
CA ALA A 54 0.26 1.45 -10.26
C ALA A 54 -0.43 2.47 -9.32
N GLU A 55 -1.72 2.70 -9.55
CA GLU A 55 -2.60 3.45 -8.66
C GLU A 55 -3.62 2.50 -8.03
N SER A 56 -3.75 2.53 -6.71
CA SER A 56 -4.77 1.75 -6.00
C SER A 56 -5.66 2.63 -5.14
N THR A 57 -6.83 2.09 -4.80
CA THR A 57 -7.61 2.52 -3.65
C THR A 57 -7.43 1.51 -2.51
N PHE A 58 -7.45 1.99 -1.28
CA PHE A 58 -7.31 1.13 -0.11
C PHE A 58 -8.23 1.54 1.04
N THR A 59 -8.46 0.58 1.92
CA THR A 59 -9.00 0.78 3.27
C THR A 59 -8.02 0.23 4.27
N VAL A 60 -7.89 0.87 5.43
CA VAL A 60 -7.08 0.37 6.54
C VAL A 60 -7.82 0.61 7.85
N SER A 61 -7.71 -0.31 8.79
CA SER A 61 -8.31 -0.14 10.11
C SER A 61 -7.72 1.09 10.79
N ASP A 62 -8.57 1.88 11.45
CA ASP A 62 -8.13 3.11 12.11
C ASP A 62 -7.17 2.83 13.29
N LYS A 63 -7.37 1.70 13.98
CA LYS A 63 -6.55 1.25 15.11
C LYS A 63 -5.98 -0.14 14.84
N PRO A 64 -4.85 -0.51 15.46
CA PRO A 64 -4.38 -1.88 15.40
C PRO A 64 -5.29 -2.80 16.21
N ASP A 65 -5.25 -4.09 15.89
CA ASP A 65 -5.85 -5.13 16.70
C ASP A 65 -5.07 -5.38 18.01
N LYS A 66 -5.51 -6.37 18.80
CA LYS A 66 -4.87 -6.72 20.07
C LYS A 66 -3.41 -7.23 19.92
N LYS A 67 -3.00 -7.61 18.71
CA LYS A 67 -1.66 -8.06 18.36
C LYS A 67 -0.82 -6.96 17.70
N GLY A 68 -1.36 -5.75 17.56
CA GLY A 68 -0.65 -4.61 16.97
C GLY A 68 -0.78 -4.50 15.44
N PHE A 69 -1.63 -5.30 14.80
CA PHE A 69 -1.79 -5.30 13.34
C PHE A 69 -2.93 -4.40 12.87
N TYR A 70 -2.66 -3.64 11.82
CA TYR A 70 -3.67 -2.90 11.07
C TYR A 70 -4.13 -3.75 9.89
N LYS A 71 -5.43 -3.99 9.75
CA LYS A 71 -5.97 -4.71 8.59
C LYS A 71 -6.12 -3.72 7.43
N GLN A 72 -5.51 -4.02 6.29
CA GLN A 72 -5.57 -3.21 5.08
C GLN A 72 -6.15 -4.04 3.92
N THR A 73 -6.98 -3.44 3.08
CA THR A 73 -7.43 -4.02 1.81
C THR A 73 -7.14 -3.02 0.70
N ASP A 74 -6.30 -3.41 -0.25
CA ASP A 74 -5.89 -2.61 -1.41
C ASP A 74 -6.55 -3.17 -2.67
N THR A 75 -6.93 -2.30 -3.60
CA THR A 75 -7.48 -2.67 -4.91
C THR A 75 -6.83 -1.80 -5.96
N ILE A 76 -6.12 -2.44 -6.89
CA ILE A 76 -5.44 -1.75 -7.97
C ILE A 76 -6.48 -1.20 -8.94
N ALA A 77 -6.52 0.11 -9.06
CA ALA A 77 -7.46 0.85 -9.89
C ALA A 77 -6.89 1.05 -11.31
N LYS A 78 -5.58 1.32 -11.43
CA LYS A 78 -4.89 1.48 -12.70
C LYS A 78 -3.48 0.93 -12.62
N ASP A 79 -3.00 0.46 -13.75
CA ASP A 79 -1.62 0.00 -13.94
C ASP A 79 -1.15 0.40 -15.35
N ASN A 80 0.14 0.68 -15.52
CA ASN A 80 0.71 1.07 -16.81
C ASN A 80 1.07 -0.12 -17.71
N GLY A 81 0.84 -1.36 -17.26
CA GLY A 81 1.06 -2.60 -18.00
C GLY A 81 2.54 -2.97 -18.14
N LYS A 82 3.41 -2.41 -17.30
CA LYS A 82 4.85 -2.65 -17.32
C LYS A 82 5.28 -3.62 -16.22
N PRO A 83 6.43 -4.29 -16.35
CA PRO A 83 6.89 -5.23 -15.35
C PRO A 83 7.29 -4.56 -14.03
N ASP A 84 6.84 -5.15 -12.93
CA ASP A 84 7.28 -4.82 -11.58
C ASP A 84 8.73 -5.28 -11.32
N CYS A 85 9.24 -5.05 -10.10
CA CYS A 85 10.57 -5.50 -9.68
C CYS A 85 10.79 -7.02 -9.79
N SER A 86 9.73 -7.83 -9.77
CA SER A 86 9.79 -9.29 -9.96
C SER A 86 9.66 -9.72 -11.43
N GLY A 87 9.42 -8.77 -12.34
CA GLY A 87 9.15 -9.02 -13.76
C GLY A 87 7.69 -9.40 -14.05
N ALA A 88 6.81 -9.35 -13.05
CA ALA A 88 5.39 -9.64 -13.23
C ALA A 88 4.64 -8.42 -13.77
N ILE A 89 3.55 -8.66 -14.49
CA ILE A 89 2.62 -7.61 -14.93
C ILE A 89 1.38 -7.68 -14.06
N THR A 90 1.15 -6.63 -13.29
CA THR A 90 0.02 -6.56 -12.38
C THR A 90 -1.29 -6.29 -13.12
N LYS A 91 -2.37 -6.91 -12.66
CA LYS A 91 -3.71 -6.75 -13.25
C LYS A 91 -4.60 -5.92 -12.33
N PRO A 92 -5.16 -4.79 -12.82
CA PRO A 92 -6.16 -4.03 -12.08
C PRO A 92 -7.40 -4.85 -11.70
N GLY A 93 -8.09 -4.40 -10.64
CA GLY A 93 -9.40 -4.89 -10.21
C GLY A 93 -9.40 -5.98 -9.14
N ARG A 94 -8.25 -6.61 -8.85
CA ARG A 94 -8.16 -7.58 -7.75
C ARG A 94 -7.93 -6.86 -6.42
N SER A 95 -8.79 -7.15 -5.43
CA SER A 95 -8.57 -6.73 -4.05
C SER A 95 -7.68 -7.72 -3.29
N VAL A 96 -6.74 -7.21 -2.51
CA VAL A 96 -5.84 -7.99 -1.65
C VAL A 96 -5.90 -7.45 -0.24
N THR A 97 -6.11 -8.33 0.74
CA THR A 97 -6.02 -8.00 2.16
C THR A 97 -4.64 -8.35 2.71
N SER A 98 -4.06 -7.42 3.47
CA SER A 98 -2.81 -7.58 4.19
C SER A 98 -2.92 -7.02 5.62
N TYR A 99 -1.93 -7.32 6.44
CA TYR A 99 -1.87 -6.94 7.85
C TYR A 99 -0.57 -6.19 8.11
N LEU A 100 -0.67 -4.90 8.44
CA LEU A 100 0.48 -4.03 8.64
C LEU A 100 0.87 -4.02 10.12
N GLN A 101 2.16 -4.20 10.42
CA GLN A 101 2.70 -3.98 11.76
C GLN A 101 3.79 -2.92 11.70
N PHE A 102 3.58 -1.84 12.43
CA PHE A 102 4.52 -0.71 12.50
C PHE A 102 5.49 -0.91 13.67
N HIS A 103 6.77 -0.65 13.42
CA HIS A 103 7.77 -0.58 14.48
C HIS A 103 7.53 0.67 15.35
N PRO A 104 7.79 0.64 16.66
CA PRO A 104 7.57 1.79 17.55
C PRO A 104 8.31 3.07 17.16
N SER A 105 9.37 2.99 16.34
CA SER A 105 10.06 4.18 15.81
C SER A 105 9.20 4.99 14.82
N GLY A 106 8.15 4.40 14.25
CA GLY A 106 7.29 5.02 13.24
C GLY A 106 7.91 5.09 11.83
N ASP A 107 9.16 4.64 11.66
CA ASP A 107 9.92 4.70 10.40
C ASP A 107 10.01 3.35 9.67
N LEU A 108 9.48 2.28 10.28
CA LEU A 108 9.51 0.94 9.71
C LEU A 108 8.14 0.28 9.85
N PHE A 109 7.76 -0.52 8.86
CA PHE A 109 6.68 -1.49 9.01
C PHE A 109 6.93 -2.74 8.18
N VAL A 110 6.19 -3.80 8.49
CA VAL A 110 6.09 -5.02 7.68
C VAL A 110 4.64 -5.23 7.25
N MET A 111 4.45 -5.79 6.06
CA MET A 111 3.13 -6.16 5.53
C MET A 111 3.03 -7.67 5.47
N CYS A 112 2.05 -8.24 6.16
CA CYS A 112 1.90 -9.68 6.35
C CYS A 112 0.63 -10.22 5.70
N VAL A 113 0.63 -11.50 5.33
CA VAL A 113 -0.55 -12.19 4.74
C VAL A 113 -1.62 -12.47 5.81
N GLU A 114 -1.19 -12.61 7.06
CA GLU A 114 -2.02 -12.89 8.24
C GLU A 114 -1.59 -11.97 9.40
N PRO A 115 -2.39 -11.81 10.47
CA PRO A 115 -2.03 -11.00 11.65
C PRO A 115 -1.03 -11.74 12.56
N ASN A 116 0.09 -12.14 11.99
CA ASN A 116 1.26 -12.78 12.59
C ASN A 116 2.53 -12.38 11.79
N LEU A 117 3.71 -12.76 12.29
CA LEU A 117 4.99 -12.42 11.66
C LEU A 117 5.62 -13.56 10.85
N GLU A 118 4.85 -14.60 10.51
CA GLU A 118 5.38 -15.78 9.82
C GLU A 118 5.58 -15.54 8.32
N ARG A 119 4.72 -14.72 7.71
CA ARG A 119 4.69 -14.49 6.26
C ARG A 119 4.49 -13.01 5.97
N CYS A 120 5.60 -12.28 5.96
CA CYS A 120 5.62 -10.85 5.73
C CYS A 120 6.64 -10.44 4.66
N ILE A 121 6.35 -9.31 4.02
CA ILE A 121 7.30 -8.57 3.21
C ILE A 121 7.73 -7.30 3.98
N GLY A 122 9.00 -6.94 3.85
CA GLY A 122 9.57 -5.77 4.51
C GLY A 122 11.06 -5.91 4.84
N PRO A 123 11.62 -4.93 5.59
CA PRO A 123 10.91 -3.77 6.11
C PRO A 123 10.62 -2.74 5.01
N PHE A 124 9.44 -2.13 5.09
CA PHE A 124 9.18 -0.84 4.45
C PHE A 124 9.82 0.25 5.30
N ILE A 125 10.66 1.07 4.70
CA ILE A 125 11.39 2.15 5.35
C ILE A 125 10.78 3.48 4.94
N ARG A 126 10.49 4.33 5.93
CA ARG A 126 9.94 5.67 5.67
C ARG A 126 10.96 6.53 4.94
N VAL A 127 10.54 7.13 3.84
CA VAL A 127 11.33 8.12 3.11
C VAL A 127 10.97 9.51 3.66
N ARG A 128 11.95 10.20 4.25
CA ARG A 128 11.81 11.58 4.74
C ARG A 128 12.53 12.53 3.77
N GLY A 129 11.88 13.63 3.38
CA GLY A 129 12.39 14.59 2.38
C GLY A 129 11.72 14.45 1.02
N ARG A 130 11.90 15.45 0.13
CA ARG A 130 11.27 15.43 -1.20
C ARG A 130 11.74 14.19 -1.99
N PRO A 131 10.83 13.40 -2.56
CA PRO A 131 11.21 12.53 -3.66
C PRO A 131 11.77 13.43 -4.76
N ILE A 132 13.02 13.20 -5.14
CA ILE A 132 13.63 13.79 -6.34
C ILE A 132 12.75 13.55 -7.57
#